data_AF-A0AB36ZYI1-F1
#
_entry.id   AF-A0AB36ZYI1-F1
#
_cell.length_a   1.000
_cell.length_b   1.000
_cell.length_c   1.000
_cell.angle_alpha   90.00
_cell.angle_beta   90.00
_cell.angle_gamma   90.00
#
_symmetry.space_group_name_H-M   'P 1'
#
loop_
_entity.id
_entity.type
_entity.pdbx_description
1 polymer ?
#
loop_
_entity_poly.entity_id
_entity_poly.type
_entity_poly.pdbx_seq_one_letter_code
_entity_poly.pdbx_strand_id
1 'polypeptide(L)'
;MKNTIIEYLNKFDFDIRKTKSNRFMDQKVTPDVLCIVADCVLKYLNTKQNDAIEFTSKDIWYFEYSNENVKDIFGKPDLMDQNAISEYNKFFHQPLKMLSYAQILSENKKSGKGNTLYFSLKNKEILEYLSVKEKHSLEFLNIYLEKILKESDIWYLFQDFFTKNTKSTFNTLKSKYIEFIQNNTPTNDKKDISRIFTKIINPLSFKRKLHGTRKGFFSRGIILLNELMYNRENWRDIKKKRTETREEYETRAKLEFQKSKNAYIKYSINKAISIVRKLHSPISEIDDILAVGEATQVHHIFMKSEFPQIESYIENLILLTATQHSTKAHPNNTRLINKDYQLICLLAKSNSIQIHNNIYSKDDFLYVLKVGLNYEFPNNIEFTELQSKLIDLYNDVA
;
A
#
# COMPACT_ATOMS: atom_id res chain seq x y z
N MET A 1 -1.01 5.83 -14.64
CA MET A 1 -1.97 5.69 -13.51
C MET A 1 -2.48 7.01 -12.94
N LYS A 2 -1.63 7.98 -12.55
CA LYS A 2 -2.10 9.27 -11.99
C LYS A 2 -3.23 9.94 -12.80
N ASN A 3 -3.05 10.06 -14.11
CA ASN A 3 -4.08 10.65 -15.00
C ASN A 3 -5.35 9.80 -15.03
N THR A 4 -5.22 8.47 -15.12
CA THR A 4 -6.33 7.51 -15.03
C THR A 4 -7.17 7.73 -13.76
N ILE A 5 -6.53 7.90 -12.60
CA ILE A 5 -7.22 8.19 -11.33
C ILE A 5 -7.96 9.53 -11.40
N ILE A 6 -7.31 10.58 -11.91
CA ILE A 6 -7.91 11.92 -12.02
C ILE A 6 -9.14 11.87 -12.94
N GLU A 7 -9.01 11.30 -14.13
CA GLU A 7 -10.08 11.14 -15.12
C GLU A 7 -11.24 10.32 -14.57
N TYR A 8 -10.95 9.23 -13.85
CA TYR A 8 -11.96 8.42 -13.21
C TYR A 8 -12.74 9.19 -12.14
N LEU A 9 -12.03 9.84 -11.22
CA LEU A 9 -12.65 10.60 -10.14
C LEU A 9 -13.46 11.80 -10.68
N ASN A 10 -13.03 12.43 -11.77
CA ASN A 10 -13.73 13.55 -12.41
C ASN A 10 -15.12 13.21 -12.97
N LYS A 11 -15.50 11.94 -13.03
CA LYS A 11 -16.85 11.51 -13.41
C LYS A 11 -17.87 11.69 -12.28
N PHE A 12 -17.44 12.05 -11.07
CA PHE A 12 -18.27 12.11 -9.88
C PHE A 12 -18.10 13.45 -9.15
N ASP A 13 -19.16 13.84 -8.43
CA ASP A 13 -19.21 15.02 -7.56
C ASP A 13 -18.98 14.60 -6.11
N PHE A 14 -17.87 15.04 -5.52
CA PHE A 14 -17.51 14.75 -4.14
C PHE A 14 -17.65 15.96 -3.20
N ASP A 15 -18.44 16.96 -3.56
CA ASP A 15 -18.74 18.07 -2.67
C ASP A 15 -19.41 17.55 -1.38
N ILE A 16 -18.71 17.69 -0.24
CA ILE A 16 -19.19 17.27 1.08
C ILE A 16 -20.49 17.99 1.44
N ARG A 17 -20.68 19.23 0.97
CA ARG A 17 -21.88 20.02 1.20
C ARG A 17 -23.10 19.41 0.52
N LYS A 18 -22.92 18.65 -0.56
CA LYS A 18 -23.99 17.94 -1.29
C LYS A 18 -24.15 16.50 -0.79
N THR A 19 -23.05 15.77 -0.70
CA THR A 19 -23.06 14.36 -0.27
C THR A 19 -23.46 14.18 1.19
N LYS A 20 -23.28 15.23 2.02
CA LYS A 20 -23.56 15.26 3.47
C LYS A 20 -22.86 14.13 4.25
N SER A 21 -21.85 13.50 3.68
CA SER A 21 -21.22 12.32 4.25
C SER A 21 -19.86 12.65 4.82
N ASN A 22 -19.62 12.20 6.05
CA ASN A 22 -18.32 12.27 6.70
C ASN A 22 -17.45 11.03 6.44
N ARG A 23 -17.90 10.09 5.59
CA ARG A 23 -17.25 8.80 5.32
C ARG A 23 -16.32 8.83 4.10
N PHE A 24 -16.02 10.02 3.58
CA PHE A 24 -14.99 10.20 2.56
C PHE A 24 -13.58 9.91 3.09
N MET A 25 -13.38 9.96 4.41
CA MET A 25 -12.14 9.58 5.10
C MET A 25 -12.46 9.13 6.52
N ASP A 26 -11.59 8.30 7.11
CA ASP A 26 -11.81 7.74 8.44
C ASP A 26 -10.48 7.46 9.17
N GLN A 27 -10.52 7.22 10.49
CA GLN A 27 -9.31 7.12 11.33
C GLN A 27 -8.33 6.02 10.91
N LYS A 28 -8.83 4.87 10.45
CA LYS A 28 -8.02 3.71 10.06
C LYS A 28 -7.58 3.78 8.59
N VAL A 29 -8.09 4.74 7.82
CA VAL A 29 -7.69 4.93 6.42
C VAL A 29 -6.29 5.55 6.39
N THR A 30 -5.31 4.70 6.16
CA THR A 30 -3.87 5.00 6.09
C THR A 30 -3.30 4.25 4.89
N PRO A 31 -2.15 4.67 4.33
CA PRO A 31 -1.66 4.07 3.09
C PRO A 31 -1.44 2.55 3.19
N ASP A 32 -0.87 2.06 4.29
CA ASP A 32 -0.65 0.65 4.60
C ASP A 32 -1.97 -0.12 4.75
N VAL A 33 -2.92 0.41 5.53
CA VAL A 33 -4.22 -0.24 5.73
C VAL A 33 -5.06 -0.26 4.45
N LEU A 34 -5.04 0.83 3.67
CA LEU A 34 -5.75 0.88 2.40
C LEU A 34 -5.18 -0.15 1.41
N CYS A 35 -3.86 -0.27 1.36
CA CYS A 35 -3.15 -1.22 0.51
C CYS A 35 -3.53 -2.67 0.84
N ILE A 36 -3.43 -3.08 2.12
CA ILE A 36 -3.78 -4.45 2.52
C ILE A 36 -5.27 -4.74 2.37
N VAL A 37 -6.16 -3.80 2.68
CA VAL A 37 -7.61 -4.04 2.50
C VAL A 37 -7.97 -4.17 1.02
N ALA A 38 -7.36 -3.38 0.13
CA ALA A 38 -7.54 -3.54 -1.31
C ALA A 38 -7.07 -4.92 -1.80
N ASP A 39 -5.91 -5.39 -1.31
CA ASP A 39 -5.39 -6.74 -1.60
C ASP A 39 -6.33 -7.84 -1.10
N CYS A 40 -6.80 -7.75 0.15
CA CYS A 40 -7.77 -8.68 0.73
C CYS A 40 -9.05 -8.78 -0.11
N VAL A 41 -9.60 -7.64 -0.56
CA VAL A 41 -10.79 -7.62 -1.43
C VAL A 41 -10.50 -8.33 -2.74
N LEU A 42 -9.40 -8.00 -3.41
CA LEU A 42 -9.05 -8.64 -4.69
C LEU A 42 -8.84 -10.14 -4.54
N LYS A 43 -8.17 -10.59 -3.48
CA LYS A 43 -7.95 -12.02 -3.21
C LYS A 43 -9.25 -12.75 -2.96
N TYR A 44 -10.18 -12.15 -2.22
CA TYR A 44 -11.51 -12.69 -2.03
C TYR A 44 -12.26 -12.84 -3.37
N LEU A 45 -12.33 -11.76 -4.17
CA LEU A 45 -13.01 -11.76 -5.47
C LEU A 45 -12.42 -12.80 -6.45
N ASN A 46 -11.09 -12.88 -6.52
CA ASN A 46 -10.39 -13.87 -7.35
C ASN A 46 -10.72 -15.31 -6.93
N THR A 47 -10.85 -15.58 -5.63
CA THR A 47 -11.23 -16.91 -5.11
C THR A 47 -12.66 -17.29 -5.51
N LYS A 48 -13.54 -16.30 -5.62
CA LYS A 48 -14.92 -16.49 -6.10
C LYS A 48 -15.03 -16.56 -7.62
N GLN A 49 -13.96 -16.24 -8.36
CA GLN A 49 -13.94 -16.14 -9.82
C GLN A 49 -15.08 -15.26 -10.37
N ASN A 50 -15.50 -14.24 -9.61
CA ASN A 50 -16.62 -13.38 -9.96
C ASN A 50 -16.42 -11.98 -9.38
N ASP A 51 -16.07 -11.03 -10.24
CA ASP A 51 -15.88 -9.62 -9.86
C ASP A 51 -17.19 -8.89 -9.54
N ALA A 52 -18.34 -9.44 -9.97
CA ALA A 52 -19.66 -8.87 -9.72
C ALA A 52 -20.30 -9.35 -8.41
N ILE A 53 -19.63 -10.25 -7.67
CA ILE A 53 -20.16 -10.75 -6.40
C ILE A 53 -20.23 -9.63 -5.36
N GLU A 54 -21.33 -9.58 -4.64
CA GLU A 54 -21.45 -8.71 -3.49
C GLU A 54 -20.79 -9.35 -2.27
N PHE A 55 -20.14 -8.52 -1.45
CA PHE A 55 -19.51 -8.94 -0.21
C PHE A 55 -19.74 -7.93 0.90
N THR A 56 -19.65 -8.38 2.14
CA THR A 56 -19.69 -7.53 3.33
C THR A 56 -18.29 -7.36 3.91
N SER A 57 -18.12 -6.42 4.83
CA SER A 57 -16.87 -6.30 5.59
C SER A 57 -16.52 -7.58 6.36
N LYS A 58 -17.52 -8.38 6.75
CA LYS A 58 -17.31 -9.66 7.45
C LYS A 58 -16.77 -10.71 6.49
N ASP A 59 -17.31 -10.79 5.27
CA ASP A 59 -16.82 -11.76 4.27
C ASP A 59 -15.34 -11.56 3.98
N ILE A 60 -14.89 -10.30 3.88
CA ILE A 60 -13.48 -9.98 3.66
C ILE A 60 -12.63 -10.31 4.88
N TRP A 61 -13.07 -10.01 6.11
CA TRP A 61 -12.26 -10.35 7.27
C TRP A 61 -12.18 -11.86 7.46
N TYR A 62 -13.30 -12.59 7.33
CA TYR A 62 -13.38 -14.03 7.69
C TYR A 62 -12.68 -14.90 6.64
N PHE A 63 -12.35 -14.32 5.50
CA PHE A 63 -11.46 -14.93 4.55
C PHE A 63 -10.10 -15.20 5.19
N GLU A 64 -9.69 -16.48 5.17
CA GLU A 64 -8.48 -17.00 5.84
C GLU A 64 -7.25 -16.14 5.54
N TYR A 65 -7.02 -15.84 4.26
CA TYR A 65 -5.93 -14.95 3.82
C TYR A 65 -5.94 -13.59 4.51
N SER A 66 -7.10 -12.96 4.66
CA SER A 66 -7.22 -11.65 5.31
C SER A 66 -6.97 -11.76 6.81
N ASN A 67 -7.56 -12.78 7.44
CA ASN A 67 -7.44 -12.99 8.88
C ASN A 67 -5.97 -13.23 9.27
N GLU A 68 -5.30 -14.18 8.63
CA GLU A 68 -3.91 -14.52 8.92
C GLU A 68 -2.98 -13.31 8.76
N ASN A 69 -3.02 -12.64 7.61
CA ASN A 69 -2.12 -11.53 7.35
C ASN A 69 -2.40 -10.32 8.25
N VAL A 70 -3.67 -9.95 8.47
CA VAL A 70 -4.00 -8.80 9.33
C VAL A 70 -3.67 -9.08 10.80
N LYS A 71 -3.92 -10.31 11.28
CA LYS A 71 -3.57 -10.74 12.63
C LYS A 71 -2.07 -10.62 12.86
N ASP A 72 -1.27 -11.21 11.98
CA ASP A 72 0.18 -11.29 12.16
C ASP A 72 0.85 -9.91 11.99
N ILE A 73 0.41 -9.12 11.01
CA ILE A 73 1.00 -7.80 10.73
C ILE A 73 0.62 -6.77 11.79
N PHE A 74 -0.65 -6.71 12.18
CA PHE A 74 -1.16 -5.64 13.06
C PHE A 74 -1.30 -6.07 14.52
N GLY A 75 -0.83 -7.27 14.87
CA GLY A 75 -0.84 -7.80 16.24
C GLY A 75 -2.26 -7.89 16.82
N LYS A 76 -3.26 -8.08 15.97
CA LYS A 76 -4.65 -8.07 16.40
C LYS A 76 -5.05 -9.40 17.03
N PRO A 77 -6.00 -9.40 17.98
CA PRO A 77 -6.42 -10.64 18.64
C PRO A 77 -7.03 -11.62 17.62
N ASP A 78 -7.14 -12.88 18.02
CA ASP A 78 -7.88 -13.88 17.25
C ASP A 78 -9.36 -13.49 17.10
N LEU A 79 -10.01 -13.90 16.01
CA LEU A 79 -11.43 -13.69 15.76
C LEU A 79 -12.33 -14.33 16.84
N MET A 80 -11.77 -15.26 17.61
CA MET A 80 -12.43 -15.89 18.76
C MET A 80 -12.47 -15.00 20.01
N ASP A 81 -11.76 -13.86 20.03
CA ASP A 81 -11.88 -12.86 21.09
C ASP A 81 -13.04 -11.90 20.80
N GLN A 82 -14.13 -12.01 21.56
CA GLN A 82 -15.32 -11.17 21.43
C GLN A 82 -15.00 -9.67 21.57
N ASN A 83 -13.92 -9.29 22.26
CA ASN A 83 -13.51 -7.89 22.42
C ASN A 83 -12.85 -7.31 21.15
N ALA A 84 -12.35 -8.15 20.25
CA ALA A 84 -11.63 -7.74 19.04
C ALA A 84 -12.56 -7.35 17.88
N ILE A 85 -13.83 -7.80 17.93
CA ILE A 85 -14.82 -7.64 16.85
C ILE A 85 -15.00 -6.16 16.47
N SER A 86 -15.08 -5.27 17.46
CA SER A 86 -15.29 -3.84 17.23
C SER A 86 -14.11 -3.17 16.51
N GLU A 87 -12.88 -3.64 16.76
CA GLU A 87 -11.66 -3.07 16.20
C GLU A 87 -11.35 -3.62 14.80
N TYR A 88 -11.64 -4.90 14.55
CA TYR A 88 -11.60 -5.46 13.19
C TYR A 88 -12.68 -4.86 12.30
N ASN A 89 -13.89 -4.66 12.83
CA ASN A 89 -14.96 -3.99 12.11
C ASN A 89 -14.49 -2.61 11.64
N LYS A 90 -13.90 -1.79 12.52
CA LYS A 90 -13.37 -0.48 12.10
C LYS A 90 -12.24 -0.59 11.07
N PHE A 91 -11.37 -1.58 11.19
CA PHE A 91 -10.21 -1.73 10.32
C PHE A 91 -10.56 -2.07 8.88
N PHE A 92 -11.53 -2.96 8.64
CA PHE A 92 -11.98 -3.28 7.29
C PHE A 92 -13.07 -2.33 6.81
N HIS A 93 -14.04 -2.00 7.66
CA HIS A 93 -15.19 -1.19 7.25
C HIS A 93 -14.80 0.23 6.85
N GLN A 94 -13.87 0.88 7.56
CA GLN A 94 -13.51 2.26 7.26
C GLN A 94 -12.84 2.44 5.88
N PRO A 95 -11.82 1.62 5.49
CA PRO A 95 -11.30 1.63 4.13
C PRO A 95 -12.35 1.25 3.08
N LEU A 96 -13.21 0.26 3.33
CA LEU A 96 -14.27 -0.11 2.38
C LEU A 96 -15.28 1.03 2.16
N LYS A 97 -15.66 1.75 3.21
CA LYS A 97 -16.49 2.96 3.13
C LYS A 97 -15.81 4.06 2.31
N MET A 98 -14.52 4.29 2.51
CA MET A 98 -13.77 5.28 1.73
C MET A 98 -13.68 4.87 0.25
N LEU A 99 -13.36 3.60 -0.03
CA LEU A 99 -13.33 3.05 -1.39
C LEU A 99 -14.69 3.17 -2.09
N SER A 100 -15.79 2.98 -1.34
CA SER A 100 -17.13 3.21 -1.88
C SER A 100 -17.41 4.69 -2.12
N TYR A 101 -17.04 5.58 -1.20
CA TYR A 101 -17.16 7.02 -1.40
C TYR A 101 -16.41 7.46 -2.66
N ALA A 102 -15.19 6.96 -2.86
CA ALA A 102 -14.36 7.18 -4.04
C ALA A 102 -14.87 6.51 -5.32
N GLN A 103 -16.01 5.82 -5.27
CA GLN A 103 -16.63 5.09 -6.37
C GLN A 103 -15.79 3.92 -6.91
N ILE A 104 -14.78 3.46 -6.18
CA ILE A 104 -14.00 2.25 -6.55
C ILE A 104 -14.81 0.99 -6.23
N LEU A 105 -15.62 1.06 -5.16
CA LEU A 105 -16.63 0.07 -4.81
C LEU A 105 -18.03 0.69 -4.93
N SER A 106 -19.03 -0.13 -5.20
CA SER A 106 -20.42 0.24 -4.92
C SER A 106 -20.75 -0.07 -3.45
N GLU A 107 -21.76 0.60 -2.89
CA GLU A 107 -22.31 0.30 -1.57
C GLU A 107 -23.83 0.30 -1.63
N ASN A 108 -24.44 -0.80 -1.17
CA ASN A 108 -25.88 -0.96 -1.10
C ASN A 108 -26.31 -1.46 0.28
N LYS A 109 -27.48 -0.99 0.73
CA LYS A 109 -28.21 -1.55 1.87
C LYS A 109 -29.38 -2.37 1.33
N LYS A 110 -29.50 -3.62 1.77
CA LYS A 110 -30.65 -4.46 1.40
C LYS A 110 -31.77 -4.29 2.42
N SER A 111 -32.95 -3.92 1.96
CA SER A 111 -34.17 -3.84 2.78
C SER A 111 -34.41 -5.19 3.48
N GLY A 112 -34.74 -5.16 4.78
CA GLY A 112 -35.08 -6.35 5.57
C GLY A 112 -33.90 -7.16 6.13
N LYS A 113 -32.64 -6.85 5.80
CA LYS A 113 -31.43 -7.58 6.30
C LYS A 113 -30.60 -6.79 7.33
N GLY A 114 -31.24 -5.88 8.06
CA GLY A 114 -30.60 -5.02 9.08
C GLY A 114 -29.67 -3.94 8.50
N ASN A 115 -28.80 -3.38 9.33
CA ASN A 115 -27.87 -2.29 8.98
C ASN A 115 -26.60 -2.75 8.22
N THR A 116 -26.62 -3.94 7.62
CA THR A 116 -25.46 -4.52 6.93
C THR A 116 -25.22 -3.83 5.59
N LEU A 117 -23.98 -3.40 5.35
CA LEU A 117 -23.54 -2.85 4.06
C LEU A 117 -23.00 -3.96 3.18
N TYR A 118 -23.46 -3.97 1.93
CA TYR A 118 -22.95 -4.82 0.87
C TYR A 118 -22.16 -3.96 -0.10
N PHE A 119 -20.99 -4.44 -0.51
CA PHE A 119 -20.10 -3.81 -1.45
C PHE A 119 -19.94 -4.68 -2.69
N SER A 120 -19.68 -4.07 -3.84
CA SER A 120 -19.24 -4.79 -5.05
C SER A 120 -18.21 -3.96 -5.81
N LEU A 121 -17.43 -4.61 -6.68
CA LEU A 121 -16.38 -3.95 -7.43
C LEU A 121 -16.96 -2.99 -8.48
N LYS A 122 -16.44 -1.75 -8.53
CA LYS A 122 -16.82 -0.75 -9.55
C LYS A 122 -15.64 -0.31 -10.42
N ASN A 123 -14.42 -0.29 -9.87
CA ASN A 123 -13.20 -0.07 -10.66
C ASN A 123 -12.08 -1.03 -10.21
N LYS A 124 -11.85 -2.08 -11.00
CA LYS A 124 -10.82 -3.09 -10.76
C LYS A 124 -9.42 -2.52 -10.88
N GLU A 125 -9.16 -1.74 -11.93
CA GLU A 125 -7.83 -1.20 -12.24
C GLU A 125 -7.28 -0.34 -11.09
N ILE A 126 -8.08 0.58 -10.55
CA ILE A 126 -7.67 1.40 -9.41
C ILE A 126 -7.53 0.54 -8.15
N LEU A 127 -8.42 -0.42 -7.91
CA LEU A 127 -8.30 -1.29 -6.73
C LEU A 127 -7.01 -2.14 -6.79
N GLU A 128 -6.67 -2.66 -7.97
CA GLU A 128 -5.40 -3.35 -8.23
C GLU A 128 -4.21 -2.43 -8.03
N TYR A 129 -4.26 -1.18 -8.51
CA TYR A 129 -3.19 -0.21 -8.26
C TYR A 129 -2.92 0.02 -6.76
N LEU A 130 -3.99 0.15 -5.96
CA LEU A 130 -3.91 0.37 -4.52
C LEU A 130 -3.29 -0.81 -3.77
N SER A 131 -3.55 -2.03 -4.23
CA SER A 131 -3.11 -3.26 -3.55
C SER A 131 -1.62 -3.56 -3.73
N VAL A 132 -0.98 -3.01 -4.77
CA VAL A 132 0.44 -3.26 -5.06
C VAL A 132 1.33 -2.79 -3.92
N LYS A 133 1.33 -1.47 -3.61
CA LYS A 133 2.21 -0.88 -2.60
C LYS A 133 1.63 0.35 -1.93
N GLU A 134 2.12 0.63 -0.73
CA GLU A 134 1.66 1.74 0.11
C GLU A 134 1.87 3.10 -0.55
N LYS A 135 2.93 3.26 -1.34
CA LYS A 135 3.21 4.48 -2.13
C LYS A 135 2.09 4.77 -3.13
N HIS A 136 1.50 3.74 -3.76
CA HIS A 136 0.35 3.90 -4.65
C HIS A 136 -0.90 4.34 -3.89
N SER A 137 -1.17 3.72 -2.75
CA SER A 137 -2.25 4.12 -1.85
C SER A 137 -2.09 5.57 -1.35
N LEU A 138 -0.86 5.99 -1.03
CA LEU A 138 -0.55 7.37 -0.65
C LEU A 138 -0.72 8.35 -1.80
N GLU A 139 -0.31 8.00 -3.02
CA GLU A 139 -0.52 8.84 -4.20
C GLU A 139 -2.02 9.02 -4.49
N PHE A 140 -2.77 7.92 -4.46
CA PHE A 140 -4.22 7.96 -4.61
C PHE A 140 -4.88 8.86 -3.56
N LEU A 141 -4.55 8.70 -2.27
CA LEU A 141 -5.07 9.54 -1.20
C LEU A 141 -4.78 11.02 -1.44
N ASN A 142 -3.58 11.36 -1.93
CA ASN A 142 -3.25 12.75 -2.25
C ASN A 142 -4.12 13.32 -3.39
N ILE A 143 -4.37 12.55 -4.45
CA ILE A 143 -5.22 12.97 -5.57
C ILE A 143 -6.68 13.10 -5.14
N TYR A 144 -7.19 12.05 -4.48
CA TYR A 144 -8.56 11.94 -4.02
C TYR A 144 -8.93 13.03 -3.00
N LEU A 145 -8.10 13.24 -1.97
CA LEU A 145 -8.36 14.26 -0.95
C LEU A 145 -8.28 15.67 -1.53
N GLU A 146 -7.30 15.95 -2.41
CA GLU A 146 -7.21 17.27 -3.04
C GLU A 146 -8.45 17.59 -3.87
N LYS A 147 -8.99 16.60 -4.62
CA LYS A 147 -10.24 16.77 -5.37
C LYS A 147 -11.42 17.08 -4.44
N ILE A 148 -11.64 16.26 -3.41
CA ILE A 148 -12.75 16.46 -2.45
C ILE A 148 -12.70 17.84 -1.83
N LEU A 149 -11.54 18.26 -1.35
CA LEU A 149 -11.38 19.53 -0.66
C LEU A 149 -11.60 20.73 -1.60
N LYS A 150 -11.26 20.58 -2.89
CA LYS A 150 -11.52 21.59 -3.93
C LYS A 150 -13.02 21.70 -4.24
N GLU A 151 -13.69 20.57 -4.48
CA GLU A 151 -15.13 20.55 -4.79
C GLU A 151 -16.00 20.96 -3.59
N SER A 152 -15.50 20.71 -2.38
CA SER A 152 -16.13 21.13 -1.13
C SER A 152 -15.85 22.59 -0.76
N ASP A 153 -15.11 23.33 -1.59
CA ASP A 153 -14.76 24.74 -1.39
C ASP A 153 -14.08 25.03 -0.04
N ILE A 154 -13.16 24.16 0.36
CA ILE A 154 -12.34 24.34 1.58
C ILE A 154 -10.84 24.24 1.32
N TRP A 155 -10.44 23.96 0.08
CA TRP A 155 -9.04 23.84 -0.31
C TRP A 155 -8.23 25.11 -0.02
N TYR A 156 -8.83 26.30 -0.12
CA TYR A 156 -8.15 27.56 0.16
C TYR A 156 -7.57 27.63 1.58
N LEU A 157 -8.21 26.99 2.56
CA LEU A 157 -7.70 26.88 3.94
C LEU A 157 -6.42 26.06 4.00
N PHE A 158 -6.38 24.98 3.22
CA PHE A 158 -5.19 24.13 3.10
C PHE A 158 -4.07 24.86 2.36
N GLN A 159 -4.39 25.62 1.31
CA GLN A 159 -3.41 26.43 0.58
C GLN A 159 -2.78 27.51 1.45
N ASP A 160 -3.56 28.22 2.27
CA ASP A 160 -3.03 29.21 3.22
C ASP A 160 -2.05 28.54 4.21
N PHE A 161 -2.42 27.37 4.74
CA PHE A 161 -1.53 26.59 5.59
C PHE A 161 -0.29 26.09 4.86
N PHE A 162 -0.39 25.61 3.62
CA PHE A 162 0.78 25.10 2.89
C PHE A 162 1.76 26.22 2.51
N THR A 163 1.24 27.41 2.23
CA THR A 163 2.05 28.57 1.86
C THR A 163 2.83 29.13 3.04
N LYS A 164 2.17 29.28 4.20
CA LYS A 164 2.79 29.88 5.40
C LYS A 164 3.42 28.84 6.33
N ASN A 165 2.84 27.65 6.40
CA ASN A 165 3.23 26.50 7.23
C ASN A 165 3.58 26.83 8.69
N THR A 166 2.81 27.72 9.32
CA THR A 166 3.02 28.14 10.72
C THR A 166 2.01 27.49 11.67
N LYS A 167 2.33 27.50 12.98
CA LYS A 167 1.41 27.09 14.05
C LYS A 167 0.08 27.86 14.03
N SER A 168 0.12 29.17 13.72
CA SER A 168 -1.08 30.01 13.64
C SER A 168 -2.00 29.53 12.52
N THR A 169 -1.48 29.40 11.30
CA THR A 169 -2.24 28.92 10.15
C THR A 169 -2.74 27.48 10.31
N PHE A 170 -1.97 26.63 10.99
CA PHE A 170 -2.41 25.27 11.33
C PHE A 170 -3.65 25.27 12.25
N ASN A 171 -3.62 26.10 13.31
CA ASN A 171 -4.74 26.20 14.24
C ASN A 171 -5.99 26.74 13.52
N THR A 172 -5.84 27.76 12.68
CA THR A 172 -6.94 28.29 11.86
C THR A 172 -7.51 27.23 10.92
N LEU A 173 -6.66 26.52 10.18
CA LEU A 173 -7.08 25.43 9.29
C LEU A 173 -7.85 24.36 10.07
N LYS A 174 -7.29 23.86 11.18
CA LYS A 174 -7.91 22.80 11.97
C LYS A 174 -9.27 23.22 12.52
N SER A 175 -9.37 24.43 13.07
CA SER A 175 -10.63 24.94 13.63
C SER A 175 -11.70 25.09 12.56
N LYS A 176 -11.37 25.74 11.43
CA LYS A 176 -12.31 25.94 10.32
C LYS A 176 -12.70 24.63 9.63
N TYR A 177 -11.78 23.66 9.53
CA TYR A 177 -12.09 22.32 9.03
C TYR A 177 -13.10 21.61 9.93
N ILE A 178 -12.93 21.66 11.26
CA ILE A 178 -13.86 21.05 12.20
C ILE A 178 -15.25 21.67 12.06
N GLU A 179 -15.33 23.00 12.04
CA GLU A 179 -16.58 23.74 11.85
C GLU A 179 -17.26 23.35 10.53
N PHE A 180 -16.50 23.31 9.43
CA PHE A 180 -17.02 22.92 8.13
C PHE A 180 -17.65 21.52 8.15
N ILE A 181 -16.99 20.53 8.75
CA ILE A 181 -17.52 19.16 8.82
C ILE A 181 -18.78 19.09 9.68
N GLN A 182 -18.81 19.79 10.82
CA GLN A 182 -19.99 19.84 11.70
C GLN A 182 -21.19 20.49 11.02
N ASN A 183 -20.97 21.54 10.23
CA ASN A 183 -22.04 22.26 9.54
C ASN A 183 -22.59 21.49 8.32
N ASN A 184 -21.81 20.57 7.74
CA ASN A 184 -22.15 19.91 6.48
C ASN A 184 -22.38 18.40 6.57
N THR A 185 -22.16 17.78 7.73
CA THR A 185 -22.36 16.32 7.91
C THR A 185 -23.07 16.02 9.23
N PRO A 186 -23.72 14.84 9.38
CA PRO A 186 -24.43 14.47 10.61
C PRO A 186 -23.56 14.29 11.86
N THR A 187 -22.23 14.38 11.76
CA THR A 187 -21.32 14.07 12.88
C THR A 187 -20.92 15.32 13.66
N ASN A 188 -21.12 15.25 14.98
CA ASN A 188 -20.78 16.33 15.89
C ASN A 188 -19.59 16.02 16.82
N ASP A 189 -18.97 14.84 16.71
CA ASP A 189 -17.83 14.47 17.56
C ASP A 189 -16.52 15.15 17.09
N LYS A 190 -16.19 16.28 17.73
CA LYS A 190 -14.96 17.03 17.48
C LYS A 190 -13.68 16.19 17.65
N LYS A 191 -13.68 15.20 18.56
CA LYS A 191 -12.50 14.34 18.79
C LYS A 191 -12.30 13.40 17.60
N ASP A 192 -13.38 12.82 17.08
CA ASP A 192 -13.32 11.95 15.91
C ASP A 192 -12.92 12.74 14.65
N ILE A 193 -13.55 13.90 14.42
CA ILE A 193 -13.20 14.80 13.31
C ILE A 193 -11.72 15.21 13.37
N SER A 194 -11.19 15.50 14.57
CA SER A 194 -9.77 15.83 14.75
C SER A 194 -8.83 14.67 14.43
N ARG A 195 -9.24 13.43 14.71
CA ARG A 195 -8.47 12.23 14.35
C ARG A 195 -8.47 12.00 12.84
N ILE A 196 -9.62 12.17 12.20
CA ILE A 196 -9.75 12.08 10.73
C ILE A 196 -8.94 13.19 10.06
N PHE A 197 -8.99 14.42 10.57
CA PHE A 197 -8.20 15.55 10.06
C PHE A 197 -6.70 15.22 9.98
N THR A 198 -6.18 14.50 10.98
CA THR A 198 -4.78 14.02 10.97
C THR A 198 -4.48 13.13 9.77
N LYS A 199 -5.43 12.27 9.38
CA LYS A 199 -5.30 11.36 8.23
C LYS A 199 -5.46 12.08 6.89
N ILE A 200 -5.94 13.32 6.88
CA ILE A 200 -6.05 14.16 5.68
C ILE A 200 -4.82 15.06 5.54
N ILE A 201 -4.51 15.84 6.58
CA ILE A 201 -3.47 16.88 6.49
C ILE A 201 -2.07 16.29 6.38
N ASN A 202 -1.78 15.16 7.05
CA ASN A 202 -0.43 14.60 7.06
C ASN A 202 -0.02 14.02 5.69
N PRO A 203 -0.83 13.23 4.97
CA PRO A 203 -0.52 12.82 3.60
C PRO A 203 -0.25 14.01 2.66
N LEU A 204 -1.10 15.05 2.73
CA LEU A 204 -0.96 16.25 1.91
C LEU A 204 0.29 17.07 2.26
N SER A 205 0.67 17.11 3.53
CA SER A 205 1.87 17.81 4.02
C SER A 205 3.15 17.04 3.67
N PHE A 206 3.13 15.71 3.79
CA PHE A 206 4.25 14.84 3.41
C PHE A 206 4.63 15.02 1.94
N LYS A 207 3.64 15.01 1.02
CA LYS A 207 3.88 15.23 -0.42
C LYS A 207 4.57 16.57 -0.71
N ARG A 208 4.37 17.56 0.16
CA ARG A 208 4.91 18.93 0.04
C ARG A 208 6.17 19.15 0.89
N LYS A 209 6.66 18.14 1.61
CA LYS A 209 7.77 18.24 2.57
C LYS A 209 7.53 19.31 3.65
N LEU A 210 6.30 19.39 4.16
CA LEU A 210 5.87 20.40 5.13
C LEU A 210 5.61 19.82 6.52
N HIS A 211 5.53 20.72 7.50
CA HIS A 211 4.95 20.42 8.82
C HIS A 211 3.46 20.05 8.66
N GLY A 212 2.94 19.28 9.61
CA GLY A 212 1.55 18.82 9.70
C GLY A 212 1.09 18.74 11.15
N THR A 213 0.53 17.60 11.56
CA THR A 213 0.05 17.37 12.94
C THR A 213 0.67 16.15 13.62
N ARG A 214 1.06 16.31 14.89
CA ARG A 214 1.46 15.24 15.82
C ARG A 214 0.65 15.38 17.09
N LYS A 215 -0.01 14.30 17.53
CA LYS A 215 -0.90 14.30 18.72
C LYS A 215 -1.97 15.40 18.69
N GLY A 216 -2.38 15.85 17.50
CA GLY A 216 -3.37 16.90 17.31
C GLY A 216 -2.83 18.33 17.34
N PHE A 217 -1.51 18.52 17.48
CA PHE A 217 -0.85 19.82 17.48
C PHE A 217 0.08 19.97 16.28
N PHE A 218 0.38 21.22 15.91
CA PHE A 218 1.36 21.53 14.87
C PHE A 218 2.68 20.80 15.12
N SER A 219 3.20 20.12 14.11
CA SER A 219 4.40 19.30 14.25
C SER A 219 5.66 20.16 14.41
N ARG A 220 6.63 19.69 15.20
CA ARG A 220 7.93 20.38 15.38
C ARG A 220 8.85 20.31 14.16
N GLY A 221 8.58 19.40 13.23
CA GLY A 221 9.33 19.21 12.00
C GLY A 221 8.42 18.68 10.90
N ILE A 222 8.98 18.49 9.71
CA ILE A 222 8.27 17.93 8.55
C ILE A 222 7.70 16.55 8.87
N ILE A 223 6.58 16.21 8.23
CA ILE A 223 5.97 14.89 8.34
C ILE A 223 6.80 13.88 7.53
N LEU A 224 7.12 12.75 8.16
CA LEU A 224 7.85 11.64 7.54
C LEU A 224 6.90 10.51 7.11
N LEU A 225 7.35 9.66 6.19
CA LEU A 225 6.52 8.59 5.61
C LEU A 225 6.04 7.59 6.68
N ASN A 226 6.92 7.18 7.59
CA ASN A 226 6.60 6.26 8.68
C ASN A 226 5.51 6.80 9.63
N GLU A 227 5.31 8.12 9.69
CA GLU A 227 4.24 8.74 10.47
C GLU A 227 2.86 8.62 9.80
N LEU A 228 2.79 8.29 8.51
CA LEU A 228 1.52 8.12 7.80
C LEU A 228 0.91 6.74 8.04
N MET A 229 1.75 5.74 8.30
CA MET A 229 1.33 4.36 8.46
C MET A 229 0.56 4.14 9.75
N TYR A 230 -0.35 3.17 9.72
CA TYR A 230 -1.04 2.67 10.90
C TYR A 230 -0.12 1.81 11.75
N ASN A 231 0.64 0.91 11.13
CA ASN A 231 1.62 0.08 11.81
C ASN A 231 2.89 0.88 12.14
N ARG A 232 2.75 1.91 12.97
CA ARG A 232 3.88 2.74 13.39
C ARG A 232 4.83 1.91 14.25
N GLU A 233 6.12 2.07 14.01
CA GLU A 233 7.18 1.41 14.78
C GLU A 233 7.19 1.91 16.23
N ASN A 234 6.45 1.27 17.14
CA ASN A 234 6.50 1.59 18.56
C ASN A 234 6.05 0.42 19.45
N TRP A 235 7.01 -0.41 19.87
CA TRP A 235 6.76 -1.48 20.84
C TRP A 235 6.16 -0.97 22.17
N ARG A 236 6.34 0.31 22.51
CA ARG A 236 5.78 0.92 23.73
C ARG A 236 4.25 1.04 23.72
N ASP A 237 3.62 0.91 22.55
CA ASP A 237 2.16 0.92 22.43
C ASP A 237 1.53 -0.44 22.83
N ILE A 238 2.36 -1.48 22.98
CA ILE A 238 1.94 -2.75 23.57
C ILE A 238 1.68 -2.51 25.05
N LYS A 239 0.50 -2.90 25.53
CA LYS A 239 0.11 -2.68 26.93
C LYS A 239 0.83 -3.66 27.85
N LYS A 240 1.28 -3.14 28.99
CA LYS A 240 1.79 -3.94 30.09
C LYS A 240 0.66 -4.76 30.72
N LYS A 241 0.85 -6.08 30.87
CA LYS A 241 -0.06 -6.97 31.62
C LYS A 241 0.06 -6.68 33.11
N ARG A 242 -1.02 -6.85 33.87
CA ARG A 242 -1.00 -6.61 35.33
C ARG A 242 -0.04 -7.56 36.07
N THR A 243 0.19 -8.76 35.52
CA THR A 243 0.96 -9.84 36.15
C THR A 243 2.44 -9.87 35.78
N GLU A 244 2.91 -9.03 34.86
CA GLU A 244 4.31 -9.06 34.40
C GLU A 244 5.17 -7.97 35.06
N THR A 245 6.46 -8.24 35.20
CA THR A 245 7.45 -7.23 35.62
C THR A 245 7.69 -6.23 34.48
N ARG A 246 8.42 -5.13 34.77
CA ARG A 246 8.76 -4.15 33.72
C ARG A 246 9.72 -4.74 32.68
N GLU A 247 10.66 -5.57 33.10
CA GLU A 247 11.64 -6.20 32.22
C GLU A 247 11.00 -7.28 31.33
N GLU A 248 10.10 -8.09 31.89
CA GLU A 248 9.29 -9.06 31.14
C GLU A 248 8.42 -8.37 30.09
N TYR A 249 7.79 -7.25 30.47
CA TYR A 249 7.01 -6.41 29.56
C TYR A 249 7.86 -5.92 28.38
N GLU A 250 9.02 -5.33 28.65
CA GLU A 250 9.87 -4.77 27.58
C GLU A 250 10.36 -5.87 26.64
N THR A 251 10.74 -7.03 27.19
CA THR A 251 11.18 -8.19 26.42
C THR A 251 10.05 -8.72 25.52
N ARG A 252 8.86 -8.93 26.10
CA ARG A 252 7.68 -9.40 25.36
C ARG A 252 7.28 -8.41 24.27
N ALA A 253 7.22 -7.12 24.60
CA ALA A 253 6.79 -6.08 23.67
C ALA A 253 7.76 -5.95 22.48
N LYS A 254 9.08 -6.01 22.73
CA LYS A 254 10.09 -6.02 21.65
C LYS A 254 9.96 -7.27 20.77
N LEU A 255 9.72 -8.44 21.38
CA LEU A 255 9.55 -9.69 20.64
C LEU A 255 8.28 -9.69 19.77
N GLU A 256 7.14 -9.26 20.32
CA GLU A 256 5.88 -9.10 19.58
C GLU A 256 6.04 -8.11 18.42
N PHE A 257 6.74 -7.00 18.66
CA PHE A 257 7.06 -6.02 17.63
C PHE A 257 7.91 -6.62 16.50
N GLN A 258 8.95 -7.38 16.84
CA GLN A 258 9.79 -8.06 15.83
C GLN A 258 8.99 -9.10 15.03
N LYS A 259 8.08 -9.84 15.68
CA LYS A 259 7.20 -10.80 15.00
C LYS A 259 6.29 -10.11 13.98
N SER A 260 5.66 -9.00 14.36
CA SER A 260 4.82 -8.19 13.45
C SER A 260 5.62 -7.67 12.25
N LYS A 261 6.85 -7.17 12.49
CA LYS A 261 7.75 -6.72 11.41
C LYS A 261 8.10 -7.86 10.45
N ASN A 262 8.48 -9.02 10.97
CA ASN A 262 8.81 -10.19 10.15
C ASN A 262 7.58 -10.69 9.36
N ALA A 263 6.40 -10.66 9.97
CA ALA A 263 5.15 -11.00 9.29
C ALA A 263 4.84 -10.04 8.14
N TYR A 264 5.02 -8.73 8.33
CA TYR A 264 4.85 -7.73 7.28
C TYR A 264 5.81 -7.93 6.11
N ILE A 265 7.08 -8.24 6.40
CA ILE A 265 8.08 -8.56 5.36
C ILE A 265 7.66 -9.81 4.58
N LYS A 266 7.31 -10.90 5.28
CA LYS A 266 6.85 -12.15 4.65
C LYS A 266 5.60 -11.92 3.78
N TYR A 267 4.62 -11.18 4.29
CA TYR A 267 3.43 -10.81 3.54
C TYR A 267 3.79 -10.03 2.26
N SER A 268 4.66 -9.02 2.38
CA SER A 268 5.08 -8.18 1.25
C SER A 268 5.76 -8.99 0.15
N ILE A 269 6.64 -9.95 0.52
CA ILE A 269 7.29 -10.87 -0.42
C ILE A 269 6.26 -11.76 -1.11
N ASN A 270 5.38 -12.41 -0.33
CA ASN A 270 4.36 -13.30 -0.88
C ASN A 270 3.40 -12.57 -1.82
N LYS A 271 3.03 -11.34 -1.47
CA LYS A 271 2.24 -10.46 -2.33
C LYS A 271 2.99 -10.12 -3.61
N ALA A 272 4.25 -9.70 -3.53
CA ALA A 272 5.08 -9.40 -4.69
C ALA A 272 5.21 -10.60 -5.65
N ILE A 273 5.48 -11.80 -5.10
CA ILE A 273 5.50 -13.06 -5.84
C ILE A 273 4.16 -13.31 -6.54
N SER A 274 3.05 -13.14 -5.82
CA SER A 274 1.73 -13.34 -6.40
C SER A 274 1.40 -12.36 -7.53
N ILE A 275 1.88 -11.11 -7.45
CA ILE A 275 1.67 -10.11 -8.49
C ILE A 275 2.44 -10.51 -9.75
N VAL A 276 3.73 -10.83 -9.61
CA VAL A 276 4.58 -11.26 -10.74
C VAL A 276 4.02 -12.51 -11.40
N ARG A 277 3.59 -13.51 -10.61
CA ARG A 277 2.95 -14.71 -11.14
C ARG A 277 1.67 -14.36 -11.90
N LYS A 278 0.79 -13.53 -11.35
CA LYS A 278 -0.46 -13.15 -12.04
C LYS A 278 -0.20 -12.41 -13.36
N LEU A 279 0.85 -11.60 -13.39
CA LEU A 279 1.15 -10.76 -14.55
C LEU A 279 1.70 -11.55 -15.74
N HIS A 280 2.58 -12.52 -15.46
CA HIS A 280 3.36 -13.20 -16.51
C HIS A 280 2.95 -14.65 -16.76
N SER A 281 2.38 -15.34 -15.76
CA SER A 281 1.98 -16.74 -15.89
C SER A 281 0.96 -16.92 -17.03
N PRO A 282 1.12 -17.94 -17.89
CA PRO A 282 2.04 -19.08 -17.76
C PRO A 282 3.39 -18.92 -18.51
N ILE A 283 3.70 -17.76 -19.07
CA ILE A 283 4.86 -17.55 -19.95
C ILE A 283 6.02 -16.97 -19.15
N SER A 284 7.25 -17.43 -19.44
CA SER A 284 8.45 -16.87 -18.82
C SER A 284 8.67 -15.43 -19.27
N GLU A 285 9.20 -14.58 -18.39
CA GLU A 285 9.65 -13.24 -18.77
C GLU A 285 10.88 -13.29 -19.68
N ILE A 286 11.59 -14.42 -19.73
CA ILE A 286 12.74 -14.66 -20.60
C ILE A 286 12.36 -15.67 -21.68
N ASP A 287 12.40 -15.21 -22.92
CA ASP A 287 12.19 -16.05 -24.11
C ASP A 287 13.55 -16.54 -24.65
N ASP A 288 14.01 -17.66 -24.11
CA ASP A 288 15.22 -18.37 -24.54
C ASP A 288 14.90 -19.83 -24.90
N ILE A 289 15.90 -20.58 -25.36
CA ILE A 289 15.73 -22.01 -25.73
C ILE A 289 15.21 -22.90 -24.59
N LEU A 290 15.27 -22.45 -23.33
CA LEU A 290 14.77 -23.16 -22.15
C LEU A 290 13.43 -22.63 -21.64
N ALA A 291 12.83 -21.66 -22.33
CA ALA A 291 11.48 -21.15 -22.10
C ALA A 291 10.39 -22.13 -22.56
N VAL A 292 10.61 -23.43 -22.33
CA VAL A 292 9.70 -24.50 -22.72
C VAL A 292 8.83 -24.90 -21.52
N GLY A 293 7.51 -24.88 -21.73
CA GLY A 293 6.52 -25.25 -20.72
C GLY A 293 6.08 -24.08 -19.83
N GLU A 294 5.30 -24.38 -18.80
CA GLU A 294 4.75 -23.35 -17.91
C GLU A 294 5.80 -22.74 -16.98
N ALA A 295 5.86 -21.41 -16.96
CA ALA A 295 6.68 -20.66 -16.04
C ALA A 295 6.02 -20.60 -14.66
N THR A 296 6.65 -21.24 -13.68
CA THR A 296 6.10 -21.42 -12.32
C THR A 296 6.99 -20.83 -11.24
N GLN A 297 8.25 -20.54 -11.57
CA GLN A 297 9.29 -20.15 -10.61
C GLN A 297 9.44 -18.63 -10.60
N VAL A 298 9.00 -17.99 -9.52
CA VAL A 298 9.30 -16.57 -9.30
C VAL A 298 10.65 -16.48 -8.61
N HIS A 299 11.65 -16.02 -9.35
CA HIS A 299 13.05 -15.94 -8.96
C HIS A 299 13.41 -14.53 -8.48
N HIS A 300 14.24 -14.45 -7.44
CA HIS A 300 14.86 -13.20 -7.00
C HIS A 300 16.10 -12.91 -7.83
N ILE A 301 16.07 -11.86 -8.66
CA ILE A 301 17.21 -11.47 -9.51
C ILE A 301 18.44 -11.16 -8.66
N PHE A 302 18.25 -10.44 -7.55
CA PHE A 302 19.21 -10.29 -6.45
C PHE A 302 18.73 -11.09 -5.24
N MET A 303 19.55 -12.01 -4.76
CA MET A 303 19.20 -12.98 -3.72
C MET A 303 18.78 -12.30 -2.41
N LYS A 304 17.64 -12.73 -1.86
CA LYS A 304 17.11 -12.21 -0.59
C LYS A 304 18.04 -12.35 0.61
N SER A 305 18.92 -13.37 0.62
CA SER A 305 19.89 -13.59 1.70
C SER A 305 21.01 -12.55 1.71
N GLU A 306 21.33 -11.99 0.54
CA GLU A 306 22.37 -10.99 0.36
C GLU A 306 21.79 -9.57 0.39
N PHE A 307 20.58 -9.41 -0.14
CA PHE A 307 19.91 -8.12 -0.31
C PHE A 307 18.50 -8.09 0.31
N PRO A 308 18.36 -8.31 1.63
CA PRO A 308 17.05 -8.32 2.30
C PRO A 308 16.29 -6.99 2.16
N GLN A 309 16.98 -5.87 1.95
CA GLN A 309 16.36 -4.55 1.75
C GLN A 309 15.56 -4.41 0.44
N ILE A 310 15.77 -5.31 -0.53
CA ILE A 310 15.08 -5.31 -1.83
C ILE A 310 14.33 -6.62 -2.11
N GLU A 311 14.17 -7.50 -1.12
CA GLU A 311 13.56 -8.84 -1.31
C GLU A 311 12.06 -8.81 -1.64
N SER A 312 11.36 -7.73 -1.24
CA SER A 312 9.93 -7.53 -1.48
C SER A 312 9.61 -6.66 -2.70
N TYR A 313 10.64 -6.15 -3.39
CA TYR A 313 10.45 -5.33 -4.59
C TYR A 313 10.02 -6.24 -5.75
N ILE A 314 8.88 -5.94 -6.36
CA ILE A 314 8.40 -6.67 -7.55
C ILE A 314 9.36 -6.51 -8.74
N GLU A 315 10.13 -5.42 -8.74
CA GLU A 315 11.18 -5.12 -9.70
C GLU A 315 12.42 -6.02 -9.53
N ASN A 316 12.59 -6.67 -8.37
CA ASN A 316 13.66 -7.65 -8.09
C ASN A 316 13.21 -9.11 -8.33
N LEU A 317 12.01 -9.31 -8.85
CA LEU A 317 11.44 -10.64 -9.07
C LEU A 317 11.26 -10.90 -10.56
N ILE A 318 11.49 -12.12 -11.03
CA ILE A 318 11.29 -12.50 -12.44
C ILE A 318 10.65 -13.88 -12.53
N LEU A 319 9.67 -14.07 -13.43
CA LEU A 319 9.04 -15.36 -13.65
C LEU A 319 9.83 -16.19 -14.67
N LEU A 320 10.20 -17.41 -14.28
CA LEU A 320 11.00 -18.36 -15.08
C LEU A 320 10.34 -19.74 -15.15
N THR A 321 10.70 -20.53 -16.16
CA THR A 321 10.44 -21.97 -16.18
C THR A 321 11.27 -22.69 -15.12
N ALA A 322 10.85 -23.91 -14.75
CA ALA A 322 11.61 -24.74 -13.81
C ALA A 322 13.03 -25.02 -14.31
N THR A 323 13.18 -25.26 -15.63
CA THR A 323 14.47 -25.49 -16.28
C THR A 323 15.35 -24.26 -16.25
N GLN A 324 14.83 -23.08 -16.62
CA GLN A 324 15.57 -21.81 -16.54
C GLN A 324 16.06 -21.54 -15.10
N HIS A 325 15.18 -21.69 -14.11
CA HIS A 325 15.52 -21.45 -12.71
C HIS A 325 16.65 -22.38 -12.20
N SER A 326 16.52 -23.68 -12.45
CA SER A 326 17.42 -24.70 -11.89
C SER A 326 18.74 -24.87 -12.66
N THR A 327 18.78 -24.52 -13.95
CA THR A 327 19.96 -24.75 -14.79
C THR A 327 20.70 -23.47 -15.16
N LYS A 328 20.01 -22.33 -15.24
CA LYS A 328 20.61 -21.05 -15.64
C LYS A 328 20.76 -20.08 -14.47
N ALA A 329 19.68 -19.80 -13.75
CA ALA A 329 19.74 -18.85 -12.63
C ALA A 329 20.60 -19.39 -11.48
N HIS A 330 20.47 -20.69 -11.20
CA HIS A 330 21.20 -21.40 -10.15
C HIS A 330 21.93 -22.65 -10.68
N PRO A 331 23.00 -22.51 -11.49
CA PRO A 331 23.72 -23.67 -12.00
C PRO A 331 24.39 -24.39 -10.82
N ASN A 332 23.96 -25.62 -10.55
CA ASN A 332 24.48 -26.54 -9.53
C ASN A 332 24.26 -26.16 -8.05
N ASN A 333 24.00 -24.90 -7.72
CA ASN A 333 23.81 -24.46 -6.33
C ASN A 333 22.76 -23.33 -6.21
N THR A 334 21.67 -23.59 -5.49
CA THR A 334 20.61 -22.61 -5.22
C THR A 334 21.05 -21.45 -4.32
N ARG A 335 22.26 -21.51 -3.76
CA ARG A 335 22.87 -20.44 -2.97
C ARG A 335 23.70 -19.45 -3.79
N LEU A 336 23.87 -19.66 -5.10
CA LEU A 336 24.66 -18.79 -5.97
C LEU A 336 23.83 -18.38 -7.18
N ILE A 337 23.91 -17.10 -7.58
CA ILE A 337 23.32 -16.61 -8.84
C ILE A 337 24.40 -16.64 -9.93
N ASN A 338 24.05 -17.15 -11.11
CA ASN A 338 24.86 -16.96 -12.31
C ASN A 338 24.81 -15.49 -12.77
N LYS A 339 25.96 -14.82 -12.84
CA LYS A 339 26.04 -13.39 -13.18
C LYS A 339 25.61 -13.08 -14.62
N ASP A 340 25.97 -13.92 -15.59
CA ASP A 340 25.55 -13.75 -16.98
C ASP A 340 24.02 -13.85 -17.12
N TYR A 341 23.42 -14.83 -16.44
CA TYR A 341 21.97 -14.97 -16.43
C TYR A 341 21.27 -13.89 -15.61
N GLN A 342 21.92 -13.36 -14.57
CA GLN A 342 21.44 -12.19 -13.83
C GLN A 342 21.30 -10.98 -14.74
N LEU A 343 22.27 -10.72 -15.62
CA LEU A 343 22.18 -9.65 -16.62
C LEU A 343 20.97 -9.87 -17.54
N ILE A 344 20.79 -11.08 -18.08
CA ILE A 344 19.65 -11.41 -18.95
C ILE A 344 18.33 -11.15 -18.21
N CYS A 345 18.22 -11.56 -16.94
CA CYS A 345 17.07 -11.27 -16.10
C CYS A 345 16.82 -9.77 -15.95
N LEU A 346 17.87 -8.96 -15.72
CA LEU A 346 17.73 -7.51 -15.58
C LEU A 346 17.27 -6.83 -16.88
N LEU A 347 17.77 -7.28 -18.03
CA LEU A 347 17.36 -6.77 -19.35
C LEU A 347 15.90 -7.12 -19.65
N ALA A 348 15.51 -8.38 -19.44
CA ALA A 348 14.11 -8.82 -19.57
C ALA A 348 13.20 -8.05 -18.61
N LYS A 349 13.63 -7.87 -17.36
CA LYS A 349 12.87 -7.13 -16.36
C LYS A 349 12.68 -5.67 -16.74
N SER A 350 13.71 -5.03 -17.28
CA SER A 350 13.64 -3.67 -17.81
C SER A 350 12.54 -3.54 -18.87
N ASN A 351 12.42 -4.51 -19.78
CA ASN A 351 11.34 -4.54 -20.78
C ASN A 351 9.95 -4.71 -20.12
N SER A 352 9.81 -5.66 -19.19
CA SER A 352 8.56 -5.86 -18.43
C SER A 352 8.09 -4.59 -17.71
N ILE A 353 9.03 -3.83 -17.13
CA ILE A 353 8.73 -2.57 -16.42
C ILE A 353 8.25 -1.49 -17.39
N GLN A 354 8.86 -1.41 -18.57
CA GLN A 354 8.44 -0.46 -19.60
C GLN A 354 7.01 -0.74 -20.09
N ILE A 355 6.64 -2.02 -20.25
CA ILE A 355 5.31 -2.45 -20.69
C ILE A 355 4.27 -2.28 -19.59
N HIS A 356 4.55 -2.73 -18.37
CA HIS A 356 3.60 -2.77 -17.25
C HIS A 356 3.86 -1.67 -16.20
N ASN A 357 4.00 -0.43 -16.67
CA ASN A 357 4.33 0.75 -15.84
C ASN A 357 3.23 1.18 -14.85
N ASN A 358 2.07 0.54 -14.89
CA ASN A 358 0.98 0.71 -13.92
C ASN A 358 1.18 -0.17 -12.67
N ILE A 359 1.93 -1.26 -12.79
CA ILE A 359 2.25 -2.20 -11.72
C ILE A 359 3.67 -1.96 -11.22
N TYR A 360 4.65 -1.93 -12.14
CA TYR A 360 6.05 -1.68 -11.85
C TYR A 360 6.38 -0.18 -11.75
N SER A 361 7.45 0.13 -11.02
CA SER A 361 8.00 1.48 -10.90
C SER A 361 9.44 1.52 -11.41
N LYS A 362 9.71 2.43 -12.36
CA LYS A 362 11.08 2.70 -12.82
C LYS A 362 11.98 3.16 -11.67
N ASP A 363 11.50 4.06 -10.80
CA ASP A 363 12.24 4.52 -9.63
C ASP A 363 12.64 3.35 -8.71
N ASP A 364 11.73 2.39 -8.53
CA ASP A 364 11.95 1.26 -7.63
C ASP A 364 12.93 0.27 -8.28
N PHE A 365 12.91 0.13 -9.61
CA PHE A 365 13.90 -0.65 -10.35
C PHE A 365 15.29 -0.02 -10.29
N LEU A 366 15.39 1.31 -10.47
CA LEU A 366 16.66 2.03 -10.30
C LEU A 366 17.22 1.86 -8.87
N TYR A 367 16.34 1.85 -7.86
CA TYR A 367 16.73 1.55 -6.49
C TYR A 367 17.22 0.10 -6.31
N VAL A 368 16.53 -0.88 -6.92
CA VAL A 368 16.95 -2.29 -6.94
C VAL A 368 18.34 -2.42 -7.57
N LEU A 369 18.58 -1.77 -8.71
CA LEU A 369 19.88 -1.76 -9.38
C LEU A 369 20.96 -1.08 -8.52
N LYS A 370 20.65 0.06 -7.90
CA LYS A 370 21.56 0.77 -6.99
C LYS A 370 22.02 -0.13 -5.85
N VAL A 371 21.10 -0.86 -5.25
CA VAL A 371 21.40 -1.76 -4.14
C VAL A 371 22.15 -3.01 -4.61
N GLY A 372 21.67 -3.65 -5.67
CA GLY A 372 22.19 -4.94 -6.14
C GLY A 372 23.54 -4.86 -6.86
N LEU A 373 23.80 -3.74 -7.54
CA LEU A 373 25.04 -3.50 -8.30
C LEU A 373 25.98 -2.50 -7.62
N ASN A 374 25.55 -1.87 -6.52
CA ASN A 374 26.27 -0.76 -5.89
C ASN A 374 26.59 0.39 -6.89
N TYR A 375 25.67 0.64 -7.83
CA TYR A 375 25.84 1.63 -8.90
C TYR A 375 24.60 2.50 -9.06
N GLU A 376 24.75 3.82 -8.96
CA GLU A 376 23.64 4.77 -9.05
C GLU A 376 23.45 5.30 -10.47
N PHE A 377 22.34 4.92 -11.10
CA PHE A 377 21.95 5.43 -12.41
C PHE A 377 21.22 6.78 -12.31
N PRO A 378 21.30 7.64 -13.34
CA PRO A 378 20.50 8.86 -13.40
C PRO A 378 19.00 8.57 -13.36
N ASN A 379 18.24 9.31 -12.55
CA ASN A 379 16.78 9.10 -12.43
C ASN A 379 16.01 9.29 -13.75
N ASN A 380 16.55 10.08 -14.68
CA ASN A 380 15.97 10.38 -15.99
C ASN A 380 16.53 9.51 -17.12
N ILE A 381 17.33 8.47 -16.82
CA ILE A 381 17.93 7.60 -17.84
C ILE A 381 16.85 6.89 -18.67
N GLU A 382 16.96 6.88 -19.99
CA GLU A 382 16.02 6.12 -20.83
C GLU A 382 16.28 4.61 -20.76
N PHE A 383 15.26 3.78 -20.98
CA PHE A 383 15.39 2.32 -20.82
C PHE A 383 16.46 1.71 -21.74
N THR A 384 16.60 2.22 -22.96
CA THR A 384 17.62 1.78 -23.92
C THR A 384 19.05 2.10 -23.45
N GLU A 385 19.24 3.31 -22.90
CA GLU A 385 20.52 3.72 -22.32
C GLU A 385 20.83 2.91 -21.04
N LEU A 386 19.81 2.68 -20.20
CA LEU A 386 19.94 1.85 -19.00
C LEU A 386 20.39 0.43 -19.33
N GLN A 387 19.77 -0.20 -20.32
CA GLN A 387 20.12 -1.53 -20.80
C GLN A 387 21.55 -1.60 -21.33
N SER A 388 21.97 -0.60 -22.12
CA SER A 388 23.33 -0.52 -22.65
C SER A 388 24.36 -0.43 -21.51
N LYS A 389 24.14 0.46 -20.54
CA LYS A 389 25.02 0.58 -19.37
C LYS A 389 25.04 -0.66 -18.48
N LEU A 390 23.93 -1.40 -18.38
CA LEU A 390 23.92 -2.68 -17.66
C LEU A 390 24.83 -3.70 -18.34
N ILE A 391 24.83 -3.76 -19.67
CA ILE A 391 25.72 -4.64 -20.43
C ILE A 391 27.18 -4.24 -20.18
N ASP A 392 27.51 -2.94 -20.28
CA ASP A 392 28.86 -2.44 -20.04
C ASP A 392 29.34 -2.80 -18.62
N LEU A 393 28.53 -2.54 -17.59
CA LEU A 393 28.87 -2.84 -16.20
C LEU A 393 29.14 -4.32 -15.93
N TYR A 394 28.42 -5.23 -16.59
CA TYR A 394 28.64 -6.67 -16.43
C TYR A 394 29.86 -7.16 -17.22
N ASN A 395 30.20 -6.50 -18.32
CA ASN A 395 31.39 -6.81 -19.12
C ASN A 395 32.69 -6.23 -18.51
N ASP A 396 32.62 -5.07 -17.84
CA ASP A 396 33.77 -4.43 -17.19
C ASP A 396 34.20 -5.14 -15.88
N VAL A 397 33.34 -6.00 -15.33
CA VAL A 397 33.58 -6.78 -14.10
C VAL A 397 34.12 -8.19 -14.41
N ALA A 398 34.28 -8.55 -15.68
CA ALA A 398 34.76 -9.85 -16.15
C ALA A 398 36.28 -9.99 -16.18
#